data_AF-A0A0G1NNR1-F1
#
_entry.id   AF-A0A0G1NNR1-F1
#
_cell.length_a   1.000
_cell.length_b   1.000
_cell.length_c   1.000
_cell.angle_alpha   90.00
_cell.angle_beta   90.00
_cell.angle_gamma   90.00
#
_symmetry.space_group_name_H-M   'P 1'
#
loop_
_entity.id
_entity.type
_entity.pdbx_description
1 polymer ?
#
loop_
_entity_poly.entity_id
_entity_poly.type
_entity_poly.pdbx_seq_one_letter_code
_entity_poly.pdbx_strand_id
1 'polypeptide(L)' 'MADLKIGKVTHYYDKIGVAIVELNGTLTVGEKVKFSRGGEDLFEQTVDSIQIEHEKKDSAGKGDVIGLKERN' A
#
# COMPACT_ATOMS: atom_id res chain seq x y z
N MET A 1 -2.72 12.42 -16.79
CA MET A 1 -3.28 11.07 -16.61
C MET A 1 -3.73 10.99 -15.17
N ALA A 2 -4.99 10.65 -14.92
CA ALA A 2 -5.57 10.70 -13.58
C ALA A 2 -4.87 9.67 -12.68
N ASP A 3 -4.16 10.15 -11.68
CA ASP A 3 -3.72 9.36 -10.54
C ASP A 3 -4.95 8.81 -9.81
N LEU A 4 -5.16 7.49 -9.90
CA LEU A 4 -6.23 6.84 -9.16
C LEU A 4 -5.75 6.64 -7.73
N LYS A 5 -6.27 7.46 -6.82
CA LYS A 5 -6.00 7.31 -5.39
C LYS A 5 -6.69 6.06 -4.85
N ILE A 6 -5.98 4.94 -4.88
CA ILE A 6 -6.45 3.65 -4.37
C ILE A 6 -6.34 3.52 -2.85
N GLY A 7 -5.64 4.43 -2.17
CA GLY A 7 -5.47 4.41 -0.72
C GLY A 7 -4.75 5.64 -0.17
N LYS A 8 -4.60 5.67 1.16
CA LYS A 8 -3.81 6.68 1.89
C LYS A 8 -2.95 6.00 2.94
N VAL A 9 -1.70 6.40 3.07
CA VAL A 9 -0.84 5.93 4.16
C VAL A 9 -1.31 6.57 5.46
N THR A 10 -1.72 5.76 6.44
CA THR A 10 -2.15 6.24 7.77
C THR A 10 -0.99 6.20 8.76
N HIS A 11 -0.08 5.24 8.59
CA HIS A 11 1.09 5.08 9.45
C HIS A 11 2.25 4.49 8.68
N TYR A 12 3.48 4.80 9.09
CA TYR A 12 4.69 4.17 8.54
C TYR A 12 5.64 3.81 9.67
N TYR A 13 5.96 2.54 9.79
CA TYR A 13 6.92 2.00 10.74
C TYR A 13 8.30 1.93 10.11
N ASP A 14 9.02 3.05 10.18
CA ASP A 14 10.38 3.21 9.65
C ASP A 14 11.35 2.13 10.14
N LYS A 15 11.28 1.77 11.44
CA LYS A 15 12.16 0.75 12.05
C LYS A 15 12.11 -0.63 11.39
N ILE A 16 10.97 -1.00 10.80
CA ILE A 16 10.75 -2.31 10.19
C ILE A 16 10.38 -2.23 8.71
N GLY A 17 10.37 -1.01 8.14
CA GLY A 17 9.97 -0.75 6.76
C GLY A 17 8.54 -1.19 6.45
N VAL A 18 7.57 -0.91 7.33
CA VAL A 18 6.17 -1.30 7.12
C VAL A 18 5.27 -0.08 7.00
N ALA A 19 4.66 0.11 5.82
CA ALA A 19 3.64 1.13 5.57
C ALA A 19 2.25 0.57 5.85
N ILE A 20 1.48 1.26 6.68
CA ILE A 20 0.05 1.01 6.89
C ILE A 20 -0.73 1.91 5.95
N VAL A 21 -1.48 1.28 5.06
CA VAL A 21 -2.25 1.95 4.01
C VAL A 21 -3.72 1.60 4.17
N GLU A 22 -4.56 2.61 4.32
CA GLU A 22 -6.02 2.45 4.26
C GLU A 22 -6.45 2.56 2.80
N LEU A 23 -6.97 1.46 2.26
CA LEU A 23 -7.43 1.41 0.87
C LEU A 23 -8.78 2.09 0.72
N ASN A 24 -8.89 2.91 -0.32
CA ASN A 24 -10.15 3.48 -0.81
C ASN A 24 -10.65 2.80 -2.09
N GLY A 25 -9.85 1.90 -2.66
CA GLY A 25 -10.19 1.05 -3.80
C GLY A 25 -9.71 -0.38 -3.58
N THR A 26 -9.66 -1.16 -4.65
CA THR A 26 -9.15 -2.54 -4.64
C THR A 26 -7.67 -2.56 -4.98
N LEU A 27 -6.92 -3.44 -4.31
CA LEU A 27 -5.51 -3.70 -4.58
C LEU A 27 -5.26 -5.22 -4.49
N THR A 28 -4.45 -5.74 -5.40
CA THR A 28 -4.12 -7.17 -5.48
C THR A 28 -2.61 -7.36 -5.46
N VAL A 29 -2.15 -8.48 -4.91
CA VAL A 29 -0.75 -8.91 -5.01
C VAL A 29 -0.36 -9.02 -6.49
N GLY A 30 0.80 -8.47 -6.84
CA GLY A 30 1.31 -8.36 -8.21
C GLY A 30 1.01 -7.01 -8.89
N GLU A 31 0.13 -6.19 -8.32
CA GLU A 31 -0.12 -4.84 -8.83
C GLU A 31 1.03 -3.89 -8.50
N LYS A 32 1.23 -2.87 -9.35
CA LYS A 32 2.23 -1.84 -9.14
C LYS A 32 1.59 -0.62 -8.48
N VAL A 33 2.06 -0.26 -7.29
CA VAL A 33 1.60 0.92 -6.55
C VAL A 33 2.62 2.03 -6.63
N LYS A 34 2.13 3.27 -6.75
CA LYS A 34 2.94 4.48 -6.73
C LYS A 34 2.68 5.23 -5.44
N PHE A 35 3.75 5.47 -4.68
CA PHE A 35 3.69 6.31 -3.49
C PHE A 35 4.04 7.74 -3.87
N SER A 36 3.14 8.67 -3.57
CA SER A 36 3.36 10.10 -3.76
C SER A 36 3.02 10.88 -2.49
N ARG A 37 3.79 11.93 -2.21
CA ARG A 37 3.61 12.80 -1.04
C ARG A 37 3.74 14.25 -1.47
N GLY A 38 2.70 15.04 -1.20
CA GLY A 38 2.74 16.48 -1.47
C GLY A 38 2.88 16.84 -2.96
N GLY A 39 2.52 15.94 -3.87
CA GLY A 39 2.71 16.13 -5.32
C GLY A 39 4.04 15.62 -5.86
N GLU A 40 4.95 15.16 -4.99
CA GLU A 40 6.18 14.49 -5.39
C GLU A 40 5.99 12.97 -5.40
N ASP A 41 6.47 12.33 -6.45
CA ASP A 41 6.54 10.88 -6.55
C ASP A 41 7.71 10.39 -5.68
N LEU A 42 7.40 9.61 -4.64
CA LEU A 42 8.42 9.06 -3.74
C LEU A 42 9.09 7.86 -4.39
N PHE A 43 8.30 6.82 -4.69
CA PHE A 43 8.76 5.58 -5.30
C PHE A 43 7.58 4.76 -5.81
N GLU A 44 7.89 3.79 -6.68
CA GLU A 44 6.96 2.77 -7.13
C GLU A 44 7.39 1.41 -6.57
N GLN A 45 6.43 0.61 -6.14
CA GLN A 45 6.67 -0.72 -5.63
C GLN A 45 5.64 -1.69 -6.20
N THR A 46 6.08 -2.90 -6.52
CA THR A 46 5.17 -4.01 -6.82
C THR A 46 4.73 -4.65 -5.51
N VAL A 47 3.43 -4.86 -5.36
CA VAL A 47 2.85 -5.48 -4.17
C VAL A 47 3.21 -6.95 -4.15
N ASP A 48 4.21 -7.33 -3.37
CA ASP A 48 4.66 -8.73 -3.25
C ASP A 48 3.76 -9.53 -2.31
N SER A 49 3.24 -8.87 -1.27
CA SER A 49 2.30 -9.47 -0.31
C SER A 49 1.48 -8.40 0.38
N ILE A 50 0.22 -8.70 0.64
CA ILE A 50 -0.69 -7.84 1.42
C ILE A 50 -0.93 -8.52 2.77
N GLN A 51 -0.84 -7.75 3.86
CA GLN A 51 -1.23 -8.20 5.19
C GLN A 51 -2.39 -7.39 5.73
N ILE A 52 -3.45 -8.05 6.21
CA ILE A 52 -4.63 -7.43 6.82
C ILE A 52 -4.85 -8.11 8.16
N GLU A 53 -4.87 -7.36 9.26
CA GLU A 53 -5.07 -7.90 10.62
C GLU A 53 -4.14 -9.10 10.96
N HIS A 54 -2.87 -9.04 10.55
CA HIS A 54 -1.85 -10.11 10.66
C HIS A 54 -2.12 -11.37 9.81
N GLU A 55 -3.12 -11.35 8.94
CA GLU A 55 -3.34 -12.38 7.94
C GLU A 55 -2.77 -11.97 6.59
N LYS A 56 -2.13 -12.91 5.88
CA LYS A 56 -1.77 -12.69 4.47
C LYS A 56 -3.02 -12.81 3.61
N LYS A 57 -3.20 -11.85 2.69
CA LYS A 57 -4.28 -11.86 1.70
C LYS A 57 -3.68 -11.64 0.32
N ASP A 58 -4.33 -12.21 -0.69
CA ASP A 58 -3.98 -12.00 -2.10
C ASP A 58 -4.55 -10.69 -2.64
N SER A 59 -5.63 -10.18 -2.05
CA SER A 59 -6.28 -8.94 -2.42
C SER A 59 -6.91 -8.24 -1.22
N ALA A 60 -7.12 -6.94 -1.37
CA ALA A 60 -7.73 -6.07 -0.38
C ALA A 60 -8.64 -5.06 -1.07
N GLY A 61 -9.72 -4.68 -0.41
CA GLY A 61 -10.75 -3.80 -0.93
C GLY A 61 -10.81 -2.45 -0.24
N LYS A 62 -11.76 -1.63 -0.69
CA LYS A 62 -12.08 -0.35 -0.07
C LYS A 62 -12.49 -0.57 1.39
N GLY A 63 -11.84 0.15 2.30
CA GLY A 63 -12.08 0.06 3.74
C GLY A 63 -11.09 -0.86 4.46
N ASP A 64 -10.33 -1.68 3.73
CA ASP A 64 -9.31 -2.52 4.34
C ASP A 64 -8.06 -1.69 4.70
N VAL A 65 -7.49 -2.02 5.85
CA VAL A 65 -6.22 -1.47 6.31
C VAL A 65 -5.15 -2.53 6.08
N ILE A 66 -4.28 -2.24 5.13
CA ILE A 66 -3.23 -3.17 4.72
C ILE A 66 -1.86 -2.73 5.24
N GLY A 67 -1.05 -3.71 5.62
CA GLY A 67 0.38 -3.56 5.83
C GLY A 67 1.15 -3.94 4.57
N LEU A 68 1.89 -2.98 4.02
CA LEU A 68 2.86 -3.19 2.96
C LEU A 68 4.26 -3.13 3.57
N LYS A 69 5.01 -4.21 3.45
CA LYS A 69 6.41 -4.24 3.85
C LYS A 69 7.28 -3.86 2.67
N GLU A 70 8.15 -2.86 2.84
CA GLU A 70 9.23 -2.63 1.90
C GLU A 70 10.21 -3.80 1.95
N ARG A 71 10.30 -4.53 0.84
CA ARG A 71 11.42 -5.44 0.58
C ARG A 71 12.56 -4.60 0.01
N ASN A 72 13.55 -4.33 0.85
CA ASN A 72 14.90 -3.99 0.42
C ASN A 72 15.63 -5.27 0.01
#